data_AF-A0A2P8WBK2-F1
#
_entry.id   AF-A0A2P8WBK2-F1
#
_cell.length_a   1.000
_cell.length_b   1.000
_cell.length_c   1.000
_cell.angle_alpha   90.00
_cell.angle_beta   90.00
_cell.angle_gamma   90.00
#
_symmetry.space_group_name_H-M   'P 1'
#
loop_
_entity.id
_entity.type
_entity.pdbx_description
1 polymer ?
#
loop_
_entity_poly.entity_id
_entity_poly.type
_entity_poly.pdbx_seq_one_letter_code
_entity_poly.pdbx_strand_id
1 'polypeptide(L)'
;ILIHRQTTANSFTDYGQVLYRQDGLIEKVYTSNIEPLHAELEHFVSCVRGGEQPSVGGEQALKALRLASLIEEMATDGKPWQTLDLSQPTAPVSV
;
A
#
# COMPACT_ATOMS: atom_id res chain seq x y z
N ILE A 1 -13.28 -2.57 3.02
CA ILE A 1 -12.18 -2.99 3.92
C ILE A 1 -12.78 -3.25 5.31
N LEU A 2 -12.35 -4.30 6.01
CA LEU A 2 -12.78 -4.57 7.39
C LEU A 2 -11.61 -4.33 8.33
N ILE A 3 -11.82 -3.51 9.35
CA ILE A 3 -10.80 -3.18 10.36
C ILE A 3 -11.30 -3.71 11.69
N HIS A 4 -10.59 -4.68 12.25
CA HIS A 4 -10.87 -5.20 13.59
C HIS A 4 -10.12 -4.37 14.62
N ARG A 5 -10.83 -3.74 15.55
CA ARG A 5 -10.26 -3.00 16.67
C ARG A 5 -10.56 -3.74 17.96
N GLN A 6 -9.52 -4.17 18.66
CA GLN A 6 -9.67 -4.72 20.00
C GLN A 6 -9.90 -3.57 20.96
N THR A 7 -11.09 -3.54 21.57
CA THR A 7 -11.45 -2.59 22.62
C THR A 7 -12.25 -3.39 23.62
N THR A 8 -11.70 -3.59 24.82
CA THR A 8 -12.38 -4.34 25.88
C THR A 8 -13.15 -3.37 26.75
N ALA A 9 -14.48 -3.46 26.70
CA ALA A 9 -15.37 -2.74 27.59
C ALA A 9 -16.35 -3.72 28.24
N ASN A 10 -16.43 -3.67 29.57
CA ASN A 10 -17.36 -4.49 30.34
C ASN A 10 -18.53 -3.61 30.81
N SER A 11 -19.76 -4.04 30.53
CA SER A 11 -20.96 -3.44 31.12
C SER A 11 -21.40 -4.23 32.34
N PHE A 12 -21.46 -3.57 33.49
CA PHE A 12 -21.84 -4.16 34.78
C PHE A 12 -23.23 -3.69 35.20
N THR A 13 -23.97 -4.52 35.93
CA THR A 13 -25.18 -4.10 36.65
C THR A 13 -24.83 -3.41 37.97
N ASP A 14 -25.80 -2.68 38.55
CA ASP A 14 -25.69 -2.11 39.91
C ASP A 14 -25.40 -3.16 41.00
N TYR A 15 -25.60 -4.46 40.70
CA TYR A 15 -25.31 -5.59 41.57
C TYR A 15 -23.98 -6.31 41.24
N GLY A 16 -23.10 -5.68 40.44
CA GLY A 16 -21.72 -6.13 40.22
C GLY A 16 -21.55 -7.29 39.23
N GLN A 17 -22.60 -7.69 38.52
CA GLN A 17 -22.56 -8.79 37.55
C GLN A 17 -22.23 -8.26 36.14
N VAL A 18 -21.29 -8.89 35.42
CA VAL A 18 -20.99 -8.57 34.01
C VAL A 18 -22.08 -9.16 33.13
N LEU A 19 -22.85 -8.32 32.43
CA LEU A 19 -23.88 -8.80 31.50
C LEU A 19 -23.35 -8.95 30.07
N TYR A 20 -22.42 -8.09 29.68
CA TYR A 20 -21.90 -8.05 28.32
C TYR A 20 -20.46 -7.56 28.34
N ARG A 21 -19.61 -8.29 27.59
CA ARG A 21 -18.25 -7.90 27.26
C ARG A 21 -18.21 -7.63 25.77
N GLN A 22 -17.86 -6.40 25.40
CA GLN A 22 -17.50 -6.08 24.02
C GLN A 22 -16.06 -6.54 23.82
N ASP A 23 -15.84 -7.56 22.98
CA ASP A 23 -14.51 -8.12 22.68
C ASP A 23 -13.77 -7.34 21.59
N GLY A 24 -14.49 -6.51 20.82
CA GLY A 24 -13.93 -5.67 19.77
C GLY A 24 -15.00 -4.95 18.96
N LEU A 25 -14.55 -4.04 18.10
CA LEU A 25 -15.37 -3.34 17.12
C LEU A 25 -14.87 -3.70 15.71
N ILE A 26 -15.78 -4.12 14.84
CA ILE A 26 -15.49 -4.29 13.41
C ILE A 26 -16.01 -3.07 12.67
N GLU A 27 -15.09 -2.30 12.10
CA GLU A 27 -15.44 -1.19 11.22
C GLU A 27 -15.36 -1.62 9.77
N LYS A 28 -16.42 -1.29 9.02
CA LYS A 28 -16.47 -1.50 7.57
C LYS A 28 -16.22 -0.18 6.87
N VAL A 29 -15.02 -0.02 6.33
CA VAL A 29 -14.64 1.15 5.53
C VAL A 29 -15.09 0.91 4.09
N TYR A 30 -15.90 1.84 3.60
CA TYR A 30 -16.32 1.94 2.21
C TYR A 30 -15.44 2.98 1.52
N THR A 31 -14.83 2.59 0.41
CA THR A 31 -14.16 3.50 -0.51
C THR A 31 -15.02 3.64 -1.75
N SER A 32 -14.83 4.71 -2.52
CA SER A 32 -15.46 4.85 -3.84
C SER A 32 -15.14 3.62 -4.71
N ASN A 33 -16.17 3.03 -5.34
CA ASN A 33 -16.04 1.89 -6.25
C ASN A 33 -15.52 2.31 -7.64
N ILE A 34 -14.71 3.37 -7.72
CA ILE A 34 -14.12 3.79 -8.99
C ILE A 34 -13.10 2.72 -9.37
N GLU A 35 -13.17 2.26 -10.62
CA GLU A 35 -12.26 1.27 -11.15
C GLU A 35 -10.83 1.86 -11.14
N PRO A 36 -9.83 1.18 -10.53
CA PRO A 36 -8.52 1.79 -10.32
C PRO A 36 -7.83 2.27 -11.60
N LEU A 37 -7.95 1.51 -12.70
CA LEU A 37 -7.34 1.86 -13.98
C LEU A 37 -8.00 3.10 -14.60
N HIS A 38 -9.32 3.20 -14.55
CA HIS A 38 -10.05 4.39 -14.99
C HIS A 38 -9.60 5.64 -14.23
N ALA A 39 -9.49 5.55 -12.90
CA ALA A 39 -9.02 6.66 -12.06
C ALA A 39 -7.59 7.08 -12.43
N GLU A 40 -6.69 6.12 -12.69
CA GLU A 40 -5.31 6.40 -13.08
C GLU A 40 -5.22 7.07 -14.46
N LEU A 41 -6.03 6.64 -15.42
CA LEU A 41 -6.07 7.24 -16.76
C LEU A 41 -6.65 8.66 -16.74
N GLU A 42 -7.70 8.90 -15.94
CA GLU A 42 -8.24 10.25 -15.74
C GLU A 42 -7.18 11.18 -15.12
N HIS A 43 -6.49 10.70 -14.07
CA HIS A 43 -5.38 11.41 -13.43
C HIS A 43 -4.26 11.74 -14.42
N PHE A 44 -3.86 10.78 -15.24
CA PHE A 44 -2.82 10.96 -16.26
C PHE A 44 -3.19 12.08 -17.25
N VAL A 45 -4.43 12.07 -17.77
CA VAL A 45 -4.90 13.10 -18.70
C VAL A 45 -4.94 14.48 -18.03
N SER A 46 -5.38 14.55 -16.76
CA SER A 46 -5.36 15.79 -15.98
C SER A 46 -3.94 16.36 -15.87
N CYS A 47 -2.96 15.51 -15.54
CA CYS A 47 -1.55 15.88 -15.42
C CYS A 47 -0.98 16.39 -16.75
N VAL A 48 -1.26 15.69 -17.87
CA VAL A 48 -0.79 16.10 -19.21
C VAL A 48 -1.38 17.44 -19.63
N ARG A 49 -2.62 17.74 -19.23
CA ARG A 49 -3.27 19.04 -19.49
C ARG A 49 -2.78 20.16 -18.56
N GLY A 50 -1.88 19.86 -17.63
CA GLY A 50 -1.33 20.83 -16.67
C GLY A 50 -2.25 21.09 -15.47
N GLY A 51 -3.25 20.24 -15.23
CA GLY A 51 -4.17 20.37 -14.10
C GLY A 51 -3.54 20.03 -12.76
N GLU A 52 -2.65 19.03 -12.72
CA GLU A 52 -2.03 18.52 -11.49
C GLU A 52 -0.63 17.93 -11.74
N GLN A 53 0.18 17.78 -10.69
CA GLN A 53 1.45 17.04 -10.75
C GLN A 53 1.16 15.54 -10.60
N PRO A 54 1.79 14.66 -11.42
CA PRO A 54 1.58 13.23 -11.28
C PRO A 54 2.06 12.75 -9.91
N SER A 55 1.24 11.95 -9.22
CA SER A 55 1.59 11.36 -7.91
C SER A 55 2.75 10.36 -8.03
N VAL A 56 2.97 9.84 -9.24
CA VAL A 56 4.11 8.97 -9.56
C VAL A 56 4.97 9.53 -10.70
N GLY A 57 6.27 9.66 -10.45
CA GLY A 57 7.24 10.27 -11.38
C GLY A 57 8.30 9.29 -11.88
N GLY A 58 9.15 9.76 -12.80
CA GLY A 58 10.20 8.93 -13.43
C GLY A 58 11.19 8.31 -12.45
N GLU A 59 11.52 9.00 -11.35
CA GLU A 59 12.39 8.45 -10.30
C GLU A 59 11.77 7.22 -9.62
N GLN A 60 10.47 7.28 -9.35
CA GLN A 60 9.76 6.15 -8.75
C GLN A 60 9.63 5.00 -9.75
N ALA A 61 9.39 5.30 -11.03
CA ALA A 61 9.39 4.30 -12.10
C ALA A 61 10.76 3.59 -12.21
N LEU A 62 11.86 4.35 -12.12
CA LEU A 62 13.21 3.79 -12.13
C LEU A 62 13.47 2.89 -10.92
N LYS A 63 13.04 3.29 -9.72
CA LYS A 63 13.13 2.46 -8.51
C LYS A 63 12.33 1.16 -8.65
N ALA A 64 11.13 1.24 -9.22
CA ALA A 64 10.30 0.07 -9.47
C ALA A 64 10.96 -0.89 -10.48
N LEU A 65 11.53 -0.37 -11.57
CA LEU A 65 12.23 -1.18 -12.55
C LEU A 65 13.45 -1.88 -11.96
N ARG A 66 14.27 -1.16 -11.17
CA ARG A 66 15.41 -1.73 -10.46
C ARG A 66 15.00 -2.86 -9.52
N LEU A 67 13.92 -2.65 -8.76
CA LEU A 67 13.39 -3.67 -7.87
C LEU A 67 12.93 -4.92 -8.65
N ALA A 68 12.24 -4.73 -9.78
CA ALA A 68 11.80 -5.83 -10.63
C ALA A 68 12.98 -6.64 -11.18
N SER A 69 14.04 -5.99 -11.69
CA SER A 69 15.24 -6.66 -12.17
C SER A 69 15.94 -7.49 -11.09
N LEU A 70 16.01 -6.97 -9.85
CA LEU A 70 16.58 -7.74 -8.74
C LEU A 70 15.74 -8.97 -8.40
N ILE A 71 14.41 -8.83 -8.42
CA ILE A 71 13.50 -9.97 -8.22
C ILE A 71 13.72 -11.04 -9.28
N GLU A 72 13.88 -10.62 -10.54
CA GLU A 72 14.21 -11.52 -11.65
C GLU A 72 15.53 -12.25 -11.41
N GLU A 73 16.62 -11.53 -11.11
CA GLU A 73 17.93 -12.13 -10.83
C GLU A 73 17.90 -13.11 -9.66
N MET A 74 17.18 -12.79 -8.58
CA MET A 74 17.03 -13.71 -7.44
C MET A 74 16.25 -14.97 -7.83
N ALA A 75 15.21 -14.81 -8.64
CA ALA A 75 14.37 -15.92 -9.10
C ALA A 75 15.12 -16.86 -10.06
N THR A 76 15.99 -16.32 -10.93
CA THR A 76 16.76 -17.11 -11.90
C THR A 76 18.06 -17.67 -11.33
N ASP A 77 18.80 -16.88 -10.54
CA ASP A 77 20.14 -17.25 -10.05
C ASP A 77 20.11 -17.87 -8.64
N GLY A 78 18.96 -17.88 -7.97
CA GLY A 78 18.82 -18.38 -6.60
C GLY A 78 19.54 -17.54 -5.55
N LYS A 79 19.88 -16.29 -5.87
CA LYS A 79 20.55 -15.37 -4.94
C LYS A 79 19.58 -14.96 -3.81
N PRO A 80 20.03 -14.93 -2.54
CA PRO A 80 19.19 -14.48 -1.43
C PRO A 80 18.96 -12.97 -1.48
N TRP A 81 17.84 -12.51 -0.92
CA TRP A 81 17.55 -11.09 -0.75
C TRP A 81 18.67 -10.40 0.04
N GLN A 82 19.21 -9.32 -0.53
CA GLN A 82 20.13 -8.43 0.14
C GLN A 82 19.45 -7.09 0.36
N THR A 83 19.58 -6.54 1.57
CA THR A 83 19.04 -5.22 1.90
C THR A 83 19.76 -4.17 1.07
N LEU A 84 19.12 -3.72 -0.01
CA LEU A 84 19.72 -2.77 -0.94
C LEU A 84 19.41 -1.33 -0.56
N ASP A 85 20.39 -0.46 -0.73
CA ASP A 85 20.18 0.98 -0.74
C ASP A 85 19.74 1.43 -2.14
N LEU A 86 18.42 1.53 -2.35
CA LEU A 86 17.80 1.97 -3.61
C LEU A 86 18.13 3.44 -3.96
N SER A 87 18.85 4.16 -3.09
CA SER A 87 19.32 5.52 -3.35
C SER A 87 20.61 5.59 -4.17
N GLN A 88 21.31 4.46 -4.37
CA GLN A 88 22.55 4.47 -5.15
C GLN A 88 22.28 4.57 -6.67
N PRO A 89 23.01 5.42 -7.40
CA PRO A 89 23.01 5.42 -8.85
C PRO A 89 23.73 4.16 -9.34
N THR A 90 23.00 3.18 -9.85
CA THR A 90 23.59 2.04 -10.55
C THR A 90 24.02 2.45 -11.96
N ALA A 91 25.11 1.85 -12.43
CA ALA A 91 25.68 2.04 -13.76
C ALA A 91 24.61 1.91 -14.85
N PRO A 92 24.75 2.62 -15.99
CA PRO A 92 23.73 2.65 -17.04
C PRO A 92 23.41 1.23 -17.51
N VAL A 93 22.11 0.93 -17.58
CA VAL A 93 21.58 -0.27 -18.22
C VAL A 93 22.07 -0.23 -19.67
N SER A 94 22.96 -1.15 -20.02
CA SER A 94 23.38 -1.32 -21.40
C SER A 94 22.23 -1.99 -22.14
N VAL A 95 21.52 -1.21 -22.96
CA VAL A 95 20.51 -1.69 -23.91
C VAL A 95 21.21 -2.31 -25.11
#